data_AF-A0A1C4WVX0-F1
#
_entry.id   AF-A0A1C4WVX0-F1
#
_cell.length_a   1.000
_cell.length_b   1.000
_cell.length_c   1.000
_cell.angle_alpha   90.00
_cell.angle_beta   90.00
_cell.angle_gamma   90.00
#
_symmetry.space_group_name_H-M   'P 1'
#
loop_
_entity.id
_entity.type
_entity.pdbx_description
1 polymer ?
#
loop_
_entity_poly.entity_id
_entity_poly.type
_entity_poly.pdbx_seq_one_letter_code
_entity_poly.pdbx_strand_id
1 'polypeptide(L)'
;MRPTHRRLAATAAGLVLLPVALVGCGLTGGDDEPAAKPERVPAEEAASRSRERVQAYLDAMTAKDVAAGRSQLCALLHEGFDLGATGPNGDFADHFEVPTAAITDVRSGPRGQEVSVSVSVTAGKRKTTRPLVFTVTRDGGDWCIAGEAPGGAAPAGRTPAGVVPSPAS
;
A
#
# COMPACT_ATOMS: atom_id res chain seq x y z
N MET A 1 -27.92 55.84 -1.74
CA MET A 1 -28.74 56.47 -0.68
C MET A 1 -30.12 55.81 -0.64
N ARG A 2 -30.35 54.86 0.27
CA ARG A 2 -31.34 54.90 1.37
C ARG A 2 -31.50 53.47 1.92
N PRO A 3 -31.63 53.32 3.24
CA PRO A 3 -31.52 52.06 3.94
C PRO A 3 -32.91 51.47 4.24
N THR A 4 -32.97 50.18 4.54
CA THR A 4 -34.12 49.63 5.27
C THR A 4 -33.62 48.95 6.55
N HIS A 5 -33.79 49.68 7.65
CA HIS A 5 -33.72 49.17 9.00
C HIS A 5 -35.02 48.41 9.36
N ARG A 6 -34.90 47.33 10.13
CA ARG A 6 -35.65 47.06 11.38
C ARG A 6 -35.17 45.71 11.94
N ARG A 7 -34.37 45.70 13.01
CA ARG A 7 -34.76 45.68 14.46
C ARG A 7 -35.62 44.45 14.80
N LEU A 8 -35.06 43.43 15.46
CA LEU A 8 -34.83 43.25 16.92
C LEU A 8 -36.08 42.73 17.66
N ALA A 9 -35.95 41.56 18.27
CA ALA A 9 -36.45 41.13 19.60
C ALA A 9 -36.50 39.58 19.60
N ALA A 10 -35.68 38.84 20.35
CA ALA A 10 -35.56 38.71 21.81
C ALA A 10 -36.27 37.43 22.32
N THR A 11 -35.48 36.63 23.05
CA THR A 11 -35.86 35.75 24.17
C THR A 11 -36.83 34.59 23.95
N ALA A 12 -36.39 33.36 24.26
CA ALA A 12 -36.73 32.72 25.54
C ALA A 12 -36.02 31.36 25.69
N ALA A 13 -35.51 31.11 26.89
CA ALA A 13 -34.97 29.85 27.34
C ALA A 13 -36.07 28.79 27.53
N GLY A 14 -35.72 27.52 27.31
CA GLY A 14 -36.58 26.38 27.60
C GLY A 14 -35.76 25.16 28.00
N LEU A 15 -35.39 25.09 29.28
CA LEU A 15 -34.92 23.89 29.97
C LEU A 15 -36.13 22.97 30.18
N VAL A 16 -36.16 21.79 29.56
CA VAL A 16 -37.14 20.74 29.92
C VAL A 16 -36.51 19.33 29.76
N LEU A 17 -36.09 18.81 30.92
CA LEU A 17 -36.33 17.46 31.48
C LEU A 17 -35.97 16.20 30.66
N LEU A 18 -34.89 15.55 31.12
CA LEU A 18 -34.61 14.11 31.04
C LEU A 18 -35.76 13.26 31.62
N PRO A 19 -36.18 12.16 30.97
CA PRO A 19 -36.77 11.03 31.66
C PRO A 19 -35.66 10.02 32.01
N VAL A 20 -35.24 10.03 33.28
CA VAL A 20 -34.59 8.89 33.92
C VAL A 20 -35.67 7.82 34.12
N ALA A 21 -35.68 6.81 33.26
CA ALA A 21 -36.46 5.60 33.49
C ALA A 21 -35.52 4.51 34.00
N LEU A 22 -35.47 4.37 35.32
CA LEU A 22 -34.84 3.24 36.00
C LEU A 22 -35.94 2.32 36.57
N VAL A 23 -35.67 1.03 36.41
CA VAL A 23 -36.17 -0.16 37.11
C VAL A 23 -37.31 -0.96 36.45
N GLY A 24 -36.92 -2.14 35.93
CA GLY A 24 -37.79 -3.28 35.63
C GLY A 24 -36.96 -4.52 35.26
N CYS A 25 -36.66 -5.36 36.25
CA CYS A 25 -35.91 -6.63 36.23
C CYS A 25 -35.93 -7.45 34.93
N GLY A 26 -34.73 -7.77 34.42
CA GLY A 26 -34.48 -8.81 33.42
C GLY A 26 -33.01 -9.21 33.41
N LEU A 27 -32.65 -10.13 34.30
CA LEU A 27 -31.38 -10.87 34.26
C LEU A 27 -31.34 -11.75 32.99
N THR A 28 -30.79 -11.25 31.88
CA THR A 28 -30.14 -12.08 30.85
C THR A 28 -29.42 -11.19 29.84
N GLY A 29 -28.09 -11.33 29.76
CA GLY A 29 -27.28 -11.11 28.57
C GLY A 29 -27.11 -9.65 28.14
N GLY A 30 -25.96 -9.06 28.49
CA GLY A 30 -25.50 -7.83 27.86
C GLY A 30 -25.29 -8.06 26.37
N ASP A 31 -26.17 -7.48 25.55
CA ASP A 31 -25.89 -7.21 24.15
C ASP A 31 -24.95 -6.00 24.13
N ASP A 32 -23.66 -6.29 24.36
CA ASP A 32 -22.57 -5.38 24.04
C ASP A 32 -22.56 -5.27 22.52
N GLU A 33 -23.29 -4.27 22.01
CA GLU A 33 -23.31 -3.86 20.62
C GLU A 33 -21.87 -3.86 20.08
N PRO A 34 -21.51 -4.76 19.14
CA PRO A 34 -20.16 -4.77 18.63
C PRO A 34 -19.99 -3.51 17.81
N ALA A 35 -19.28 -2.52 18.37
CA ALA A 35 -18.76 -1.37 17.65
C ALA A 35 -18.35 -1.83 16.25
N ALA A 36 -19.02 -1.29 15.23
CA ALA A 36 -18.90 -1.74 13.84
C ALA A 36 -17.42 -1.90 13.49
N LYS A 37 -16.97 -3.17 13.42
CA LYS A 37 -15.58 -3.48 13.07
C LYS A 37 -15.31 -2.81 11.73
N PRO A 38 -14.21 -2.06 11.57
CA PRO A 38 -13.80 -1.58 10.27
C PRO A 38 -13.82 -2.78 9.31
N GLU A 39 -14.51 -2.62 8.19
CA GLU A 39 -14.79 -3.65 7.22
C GLU A 39 -13.46 -4.26 6.75
N ARG A 40 -13.05 -5.35 7.39
CA ARG A 40 -11.77 -6.00 7.13
C ARG A 40 -11.95 -6.74 5.82
N VAL A 41 -11.33 -6.23 4.77
CA VAL A 41 -11.25 -6.94 3.49
C VAL A 41 -10.69 -8.35 3.75
N PRO A 42 -11.30 -9.40 3.17
CA PRO A 42 -10.76 -10.75 3.29
C PRO A 42 -9.28 -10.80 2.93
N ALA A 43 -8.49 -11.56 3.70
CA ALA A 43 -7.04 -11.61 3.53
C ALA A 43 -6.64 -12.08 2.11
N GLU A 44 -7.41 -12.98 1.51
CA GLU A 44 -7.22 -13.46 0.15
C GLU A 44 -7.44 -12.36 -0.89
N GLU A 45 -8.51 -11.58 -0.76
CA GLU A 45 -8.79 -10.44 -1.64
C GLU A 45 -7.70 -9.38 -1.51
N ALA A 46 -7.28 -9.06 -0.28
CA ALA A 46 -6.19 -8.12 -0.05
C ALA A 46 -4.90 -8.60 -0.75
N ALA A 47 -4.57 -9.88 -0.67
CA ALA A 47 -3.40 -10.45 -1.31
C ALA A 47 -3.50 -10.40 -2.86
N SER A 48 -4.65 -10.76 -3.44
CA SER A 48 -4.90 -10.70 -4.89
C SER A 48 -4.76 -9.26 -5.40
N ARG A 49 -5.47 -8.30 -4.79
CA ARG A 49 -5.44 -6.90 -5.19
C ARG A 49 -4.05 -6.28 -5.05
N SER A 50 -3.33 -6.66 -4.01
CA SER A 50 -1.96 -6.17 -3.81
C SER A 50 -0.99 -6.71 -4.86
N ARG A 51 -1.12 -8.00 -5.21
CA ARG A 51 -0.35 -8.61 -6.29
C ARG A 51 -0.65 -7.94 -7.62
N GLU A 52 -1.93 -7.76 -7.97
CA GLU A 52 -2.36 -7.09 -9.21
C GLU A 52 -1.76 -5.68 -9.30
N ARG A 53 -1.86 -4.91 -8.21
CA ARG A 53 -1.37 -3.53 -8.17
C ARG A 53 0.15 -3.44 -8.38
N VAL A 54 0.91 -4.30 -7.72
CA VAL A 54 2.37 -4.33 -7.88
C VAL A 54 2.75 -4.87 -9.25
N GLN A 55 2.06 -5.88 -9.79
CA GLN A 55 2.34 -6.38 -11.13
C GLN A 55 2.15 -5.27 -12.18
N ALA A 56 1.07 -4.50 -12.11
CA ALA A 56 0.84 -3.37 -13.01
C ALA A 56 1.96 -2.31 -12.92
N TYR A 57 2.51 -2.07 -11.72
CA TYR A 57 3.65 -1.17 -11.54
C TYR A 57 4.93 -1.73 -12.18
N LEU A 58 5.21 -3.02 -11.99
CA LEU A 58 6.36 -3.69 -12.61
C LEU A 58 6.25 -3.67 -14.14
N ASP A 59 5.07 -3.93 -14.68
CA ASP A 59 4.80 -3.92 -16.12
C ASP A 59 5.01 -2.51 -16.70
N ALA A 60 4.54 -1.48 -15.99
CA ALA A 60 4.78 -0.08 -16.36
C ALA A 60 6.28 0.27 -16.35
N MET A 61 7.05 -0.20 -15.36
CA MET A 61 8.50 -0.01 -15.34
C MET A 61 9.20 -0.69 -16.52
N THR A 62 8.79 -1.92 -16.87
CA THR A 62 9.34 -2.64 -18.03
C THR A 62 8.95 -1.96 -19.35
N ALA A 63 7.72 -1.44 -19.45
CA ALA A 63 7.25 -0.67 -20.60
C ALA A 63 7.81 0.76 -20.65
N LYS A 64 8.48 1.21 -19.59
CA LYS A 64 8.96 2.60 -19.40
C LYS A 64 7.83 3.64 -19.44
N ASP A 65 6.64 3.24 -18.97
CA ASP A 65 5.47 4.10 -18.91
C ASP A 65 5.36 4.79 -17.55
N VAL A 66 5.83 6.04 -17.50
CA VAL A 66 5.84 6.87 -16.29
C VAL A 66 4.42 7.12 -15.78
N ALA A 67 3.46 7.39 -16.66
CA ALA A 67 2.09 7.70 -16.25
C ALA A 67 1.40 6.46 -15.66
N ALA A 68 1.56 5.31 -16.31
CA ALA A 68 1.03 4.04 -15.82
C ALA A 68 1.66 3.66 -14.47
N GLY A 69 2.98 3.84 -14.30
CA GLY A 69 3.68 3.58 -13.04
C GLY A 69 3.17 4.48 -11.91
N ARG A 70 3.11 5.79 -12.16
CA ARG A 70 2.60 6.79 -11.22
C ARG A 70 1.18 6.48 -10.74
N SER A 71 0.31 6.00 -11.64
CA SER A 71 -1.08 5.65 -11.30
C SER A 71 -1.25 4.46 -10.34
N GLN A 72 -0.20 3.67 -10.12
CA GLN A 72 -0.22 2.57 -9.13
C GLN A 72 0.15 3.02 -7.72
N LEU A 73 0.75 4.21 -7.58
CA LEU A 73 1.26 4.74 -6.32
C LEU A 73 0.17 5.56 -5.60
N CYS A 74 0.21 5.54 -4.28
CA CYS A 74 -0.61 6.47 -3.50
C CYS A 74 -0.15 7.92 -3.75
N ALA A 75 -1.08 8.88 -3.68
CA ALA A 75 -0.84 10.27 -4.06
C ALA A 75 0.38 10.90 -3.37
N LEU A 76 0.62 10.54 -2.10
CA LEU A 76 1.76 11.01 -1.32
C LEU A 76 3.15 10.63 -1.89
N LEU A 77 3.21 9.64 -2.77
CA LEU A 77 4.46 9.20 -3.42
C LEU A 77 4.65 9.79 -4.82
N HIS A 78 3.65 10.46 -5.38
CA HIS A 78 3.69 10.94 -6.77
C HIS A 78 4.84 11.92 -7.01
N GLU A 79 5.03 12.90 -6.12
CA GLU A 79 6.11 13.89 -6.28
C GLU A 79 7.50 13.25 -6.26
N GLY A 80 7.74 12.33 -5.31
CA GLY A 80 9.02 11.60 -5.23
C GLY A 80 9.26 10.71 -6.45
N PHE A 81 8.20 10.06 -6.95
CA PHE A 81 8.26 9.28 -8.19
C PHE A 81 8.57 10.17 -9.40
N ASP A 82 7.86 11.29 -9.56
CA ASP A 82 8.02 12.20 -10.69
C ASP A 82 9.46 12.76 -10.74
N LEU A 83 10.04 13.11 -9.58
CA LEU A 83 11.44 13.53 -9.47
C LEU A 83 12.44 12.43 -9.88
N GLY A 84 12.17 11.16 -9.54
CA GLY A 84 13.03 10.03 -9.91
C GLY A 84 12.88 9.58 -11.36
N ALA A 85 11.66 9.69 -11.90
CA ALA A 85 11.28 9.21 -13.22
C ALA A 85 11.42 10.26 -14.34
N THR A 86 11.46 11.56 -14.01
CA THR A 86 11.59 12.66 -14.98
C THR A 86 12.59 13.77 -14.59
N GLY A 87 13.29 13.63 -13.45
CA GLY A 87 14.19 14.68 -12.94
C GLY A 87 15.50 14.86 -13.73
N PRO A 88 16.35 15.83 -13.35
CA PRO A 88 17.64 16.11 -14.02
C PRO A 88 18.63 14.94 -14.01
N ASN A 89 18.45 14.01 -13.05
CA ASN A 89 19.21 12.76 -12.91
C ASN A 89 18.44 11.53 -13.43
N GLY A 90 17.25 11.75 -13.99
CA GLY A 90 16.14 10.82 -13.87
C GLY A 90 15.27 10.76 -15.10
N ASP A 91 15.86 10.68 -16.29
CA ASP A 91 15.11 9.99 -17.35
C ASP A 91 15.32 8.48 -17.16
N PHE A 92 14.53 7.89 -16.26
CA PHE A 92 14.61 6.47 -15.98
C PHE A 92 14.41 5.67 -17.27
N ALA A 93 13.49 6.14 -18.12
CA ALA A 93 13.18 5.52 -19.40
C ALA A 93 14.38 5.57 -20.36
N ASP A 94 15.17 6.64 -20.36
CA ASP A 94 16.34 6.74 -21.24
C ASP A 94 17.57 5.98 -20.74
N HIS A 95 17.73 5.85 -19.42
CA HIS A 95 18.97 5.35 -18.83
C HIS A 95 18.92 3.90 -18.35
N PHE A 96 17.73 3.38 -18.07
CA PHE A 96 17.57 2.08 -17.46
C PHE A 96 16.68 1.17 -18.29
N GLU A 97 16.96 -0.13 -18.20
CA GLU A 97 16.08 -1.18 -18.68
C GLU A 97 15.74 -2.10 -17.53
N VAL A 98 14.51 -2.60 -17.50
CA VAL A 98 14.05 -3.60 -16.53
C VAL A 98 13.80 -4.92 -17.26
N PRO A 99 14.86 -5.69 -17.58
CA PRO A 99 14.73 -6.95 -18.33
C PRO A 99 14.00 -8.06 -17.55
N THR A 100 13.89 -7.93 -16.23
CA THR A 100 13.22 -8.93 -15.40
C THR A 100 12.67 -8.29 -14.15
N ALA A 101 11.37 -8.44 -13.90
CA ALA A 101 10.73 -8.08 -12.65
C ALA A 101 9.74 -9.19 -12.29
N ALA A 102 9.82 -9.73 -11.07
CA ALA A 102 8.97 -10.84 -10.65
C ALA A 102 8.56 -10.71 -9.19
N ILE A 103 7.28 -10.96 -8.91
CA ILE A 103 6.75 -11.09 -7.55
C ILE A 103 7.14 -12.45 -7.00
N THR A 104 7.81 -12.47 -5.85
CA THR A 104 8.30 -13.69 -5.19
C THR A 104 7.45 -14.11 -4.00
N ASP A 105 6.80 -13.17 -3.32
CA ASP A 105 5.98 -13.43 -2.13
C ASP A 105 4.93 -12.33 -1.92
N VAL A 106 3.81 -12.68 -1.26
CA VAL A 106 2.78 -11.72 -0.82
C VAL A 106 2.32 -12.12 0.58
N ARG A 107 2.42 -11.20 1.53
CA ARG A 107 2.06 -11.44 2.93
C ARG A 107 1.42 -10.23 3.58
N SER A 108 0.60 -10.47 4.60
CA SER A 108 0.11 -9.39 5.45
C SER A 108 1.24 -8.80 6.29
N GLY A 109 1.31 -7.47 6.36
CA GLY A 109 2.26 -6.71 7.18
C GLY A 109 1.56 -5.68 8.08
N PRO A 110 2.32 -4.99 8.95
CA PRO A 110 1.76 -4.07 9.95
C PRO A 110 1.15 -2.80 9.33
N ARG A 111 1.57 -2.44 8.12
CA ARG A 111 1.13 -1.23 7.41
C ARG A 111 0.31 -1.53 6.15
N GLY A 112 -0.11 -2.78 5.92
CA GLY A 112 -0.78 -3.19 4.69
C GLY A 112 -0.29 -4.56 4.20
N GLN A 113 -0.56 -4.90 2.94
CA GLN A 113 0.04 -6.08 2.31
C GLN A 113 1.48 -5.76 1.88
N GLU A 114 2.40 -6.67 2.16
CA GLU A 114 3.78 -6.63 1.71
C GLU A 114 3.94 -7.55 0.51
N VAL A 115 4.36 -7.00 -0.63
CA VAL A 115 4.65 -7.74 -1.85
C VAL A 115 6.15 -7.72 -2.08
N SER A 116 6.78 -8.89 -1.95
CA SER A 116 8.21 -9.03 -2.21
C SER A 116 8.45 -9.27 -3.69
N VAL A 117 9.44 -8.60 -4.26
CA VAL A 117 9.80 -8.72 -5.66
C VAL A 117 11.30 -8.87 -5.85
N SER A 118 11.70 -9.38 -7.00
CA SER A 118 13.07 -9.32 -7.52
C SER A 118 13.07 -8.54 -8.83
N VAL A 119 13.81 -7.44 -8.87
CA VAL A 119 13.91 -6.56 -10.06
C VAL A 119 15.34 -6.55 -10.54
N SER A 120 15.55 -6.88 -11.81
CA SER A 120 16.82 -6.70 -12.51
C SER A 120 16.77 -5.41 -13.30
N VAL A 121 17.76 -4.54 -13.08
CA VAL A 121 17.92 -3.27 -13.78
C VAL A 121 19.24 -3.27 -14.52
N THR A 122 19.22 -2.80 -15.76
CA THR A 122 20.41 -2.59 -16.59
C THR A 122 20.63 -1.10 -16.79
N ALA A 123 21.87 -0.62 -16.63
CA ALA A 123 22.31 0.71 -17.00
C ALA A 123 23.57 0.59 -17.87
N GLY A 124 23.44 0.86 -19.17
CA GLY A 124 24.49 0.58 -20.16
C GLY A 124 24.86 -0.91 -20.14
N LYS A 125 26.13 -1.23 -19.83
CA LYS A 125 26.63 -2.63 -19.78
C LYS A 125 26.49 -3.30 -18.41
N ARG A 126 26.06 -2.57 -17.38
CA ARG A 126 25.97 -3.09 -16.02
C ARG A 126 24.55 -3.56 -15.75
N LYS A 127 24.41 -4.83 -15.35
CA LYS A 127 23.16 -5.40 -14.88
C LYS A 127 23.25 -5.65 -13.38
N THR A 128 22.16 -5.40 -12.67
CA THR A 128 22.09 -5.57 -11.23
C THR A 128 20.70 -6.02 -10.82
N THR A 129 20.61 -7.03 -9.97
CA THR A 129 19.34 -7.52 -9.41
C THR A 129 19.19 -7.04 -7.97
N ARG A 130 18.00 -6.56 -7.62
CA ARG A 130 17.65 -6.03 -6.31
C ARG A 130 16.37 -6.67 -5.79
N PRO A 131 16.38 -7.24 -4.58
CA PRO A 131 15.15 -7.57 -3.88
C PRO A 131 14.52 -6.27 -3.38
N LEU A 132 13.20 -6.13 -3.54
CA LEU A 132 12.42 -5.01 -3.02
C LEU A 132 11.16 -5.54 -2.32
N VAL A 133 10.62 -4.75 -1.41
CA VAL A 133 9.32 -5.00 -0.77
C VAL A 133 8.46 -3.76 -0.96
N PHE A 134 7.32 -3.96 -1.62
CA PHE A 134 6.28 -2.94 -1.74
C PHE A 134 5.27 -3.10 -0.61
N THR A 135 4.86 -1.99 0.00
CA THR A 135 3.70 -1.95 0.90
C THR A 135 2.49 -1.46 0.11
N VAL A 136 1.42 -2.25 0.07
CA VAL A 136 0.15 -1.88 -0.56
C VAL A 136 -0.92 -1.68 0.50
N THR A 137 -1.64 -0.57 0.40
CA THR A 137 -2.73 -0.21 1.32
C THR A 137 -4.01 0.06 0.56
N ARG A 138 -5.12 0.00 1.30
CA ARG A 138 -6.40 0.51 0.82
C ARG A 138 -6.58 1.96 1.30
N ASP A 139 -6.77 2.88 0.37
CA ASP A 139 -7.01 4.30 0.62
C ASP A 139 -8.29 4.72 -0.11
N GLY A 140 -9.25 5.33 0.60
CA GLY A 140 -10.50 5.84 0.01
C GLY A 140 -11.39 4.81 -0.72
N GLY A 141 -11.12 3.51 -0.58
CA GLY A 141 -11.81 2.43 -1.30
C GLY A 141 -10.96 1.74 -2.37
N ASP A 142 -9.89 2.39 -2.82
CA ASP A 142 -8.95 1.92 -3.83
C ASP A 142 -7.67 1.35 -3.21
N TRP A 143 -6.97 0.50 -3.96
CA TRP A 143 -5.67 -0.05 -3.55
C TRP A 143 -4.53 0.70 -4.21
N CYS A 144 -3.50 1.09 -3.46
CA CYS A 144 -2.33 1.78 -3.99
C CYS A 144 -1.04 1.36 -3.27
N ILE A 145 0.10 1.51 -3.95
CA ILE A 145 1.42 1.29 -3.35
C ILE A 145 1.76 2.48 -2.46
N ALA A 146 1.89 2.24 -1.17
CA ALA A 146 2.16 3.24 -0.13
C ALA A 146 3.63 3.30 0.29
N GLY A 147 4.47 2.41 -0.22
CA GLY A 147 5.91 2.50 -0.03
C GLY A 147 6.69 1.41 -0.74
N GLU A 148 7.97 1.67 -0.90
CA GLU A 148 8.99 0.76 -1.41
C GLU A 148 10.15 0.73 -0.41
N ALA A 149 10.68 -0.46 -0.13
CA ALA A 149 11.86 -0.64 0.71
C ALA A 149 12.79 -1.70 0.11
N PRO A 150 14.11 -1.64 0.38
CA PRO A 150 15.01 -2.74 0.06
C PRO A 150 14.52 -4.05 0.70
N GLY A 151 14.45 -5.11 -0.10
CA GLY A 151 14.21 -6.44 0.42
C GLY A 151 15.45 -6.97 1.14
N GLY A 152 15.25 -7.82 2.14
CA GLY A 152 16.36 -8.58 2.72
C GLY A 152 17.07 -9.39 1.63
N ALA A 153 18.38 -9.56 1.74
CA ALA A 153 19.10 -10.48 0.85
C ALA A 153 18.43 -11.86 0.95
N ALA A 154 18.01 -12.42 -0.19
CA ALA A 154 17.61 -13.82 -0.23
C ALA A 154 18.75 -14.65 0.40
N PRO A 155 18.47 -15.59 1.31
CA PRO A 155 19.52 -16.43 1.86
C PRO A 155 20.26 -17.07 0.68
N ALA A 156 21.58 -16.89 0.63
CA ALA A 156 22.40 -17.51 -0.39
C ALA A 156 22.07 -19.00 -0.40
N GLY A 157 21.51 -19.49 -1.50
CA GLY A 157 21.19 -20.90 -1.64
C GLY A 157 22.43 -21.70 -1.30
N ARG A 158 22.27 -22.74 -0.47
CA ARG A 158 23.35 -23.69 -0.17
C ARG A 158 23.99 -24.07 -1.50
N THR A 159 25.26 -23.73 -1.68
CA THR A 159 26.12 -24.40 -2.65
C THR A 159 25.92 -25.90 -2.44
N PRO A 160 25.57 -26.69 -3.48
CA PRO A 160 25.54 -28.12 -3.32
C PRO A 160 26.94 -28.53 -2.86
N ALA A 161 27.02 -29.09 -1.66
CA ALA A 161 28.27 -29.63 -1.13
C ALA A 161 28.84 -30.55 -2.21
N GLY A 162 30.08 -30.26 -2.61
CA GLY A 162 30.74 -30.95 -3.69
C GLY A 162 30.60 -32.46 -3.54
N VAL A 163 30.25 -33.11 -4.64
CA VAL A 163 30.41 -34.55 -4.83
C VAL A 163 31.85 -34.87 -4.46
N VAL A 164 32.05 -35.56 -3.33
CA VAL A 164 33.33 -36.14 -2.97
C VAL A 164 33.54 -37.32 -3.93
N PRO A 165 34.59 -37.34 -4.77
CA PRO A 165 34.87 -38.52 -5.57
C PRO A 165 35.31 -39.67 -4.66
N SER A 166 34.63 -40.82 -4.76
CA SER A 166 35.07 -42.07 -4.12
C SER A 166 36.47 -42.44 -4.62
N PRO A 167 37.43 -42.76 -3.75
CA PRO A 167 38.65 -43.41 -4.20
C PRO A 167 38.34 -44.86 -4.56
N ALA A 168 38.71 -45.26 -5.77
CA ALA A 168 38.79 -46.65 -6.17
C ALA A 168 40.05 -47.29 -5.57
N SER A 169 39.89 -48.37 -4.82
CA SER A 169 40.82 -49.51 -4.70
C SER A 169 40.10 -50.65 -3.99
#